data_AF-A0A3R9NE08-F1
#
_entry.id   AF-A0A3R9NE08-F1
#
_cell.length_a   1.000
_cell.length_b   1.000
_cell.length_c   1.000
_cell.angle_alpha   90.00
_cell.angle_beta   90.00
_cell.angle_gamma   90.00
#
_symmetry.space_group_name_H-M   'P 1'
#
loop_
_entity.id
_entity.type
_entity.pdbx_description
1 polymer ?
#
loop_
_entity_poly.entity_id
_entity_poly.type
_entity_poly.pdbx_seq_one_letter_code
_entity_poly.pdbx_strand_id
1 'polypeptide(L)'
;MSENDGTEDRQAKLFDEACRLTGLAYLMQVIHGDVPDHSSMIYEPKRLEWLILVDSGSHHAGLKMAIDILEYREDMWMQEQFEDPA
;
A
#
# COMPACT_ATOMS: atom_id res chain seq x y z
N MET A 1 -5.81 6.44 32.84
CA MET A 1 -5.66 5.69 31.58
C MET A 1 -6.16 6.58 30.46
N SER A 2 -5.28 7.24 29.70
CA SER A 2 -5.67 7.98 28.49
C SER A 2 -4.43 8.43 27.72
N GLU A 3 -3.86 7.53 26.93
CA GLU A 3 -2.84 7.87 25.92
C GLU A 3 -3.13 7.20 24.56
N ASN A 4 -4.20 6.40 24.43
CA ASN A 4 -4.42 5.53 23.26
C ASN A 4 -5.31 6.14 22.15
N ASP A 5 -6.03 7.23 22.44
CA ASP A 5 -7.04 7.79 21.53
C ASP A 5 -6.41 8.52 20.32
N GLY A 6 -5.25 9.18 20.52
CA GLY A 6 -4.57 9.93 19.46
C GLY A 6 -3.78 9.07 18.46
N THR A 7 -3.37 7.86 18.86
CA THR A 7 -2.62 6.93 18.01
C THR A 7 -3.53 6.13 17.09
N GLU A 8 -4.69 5.68 17.58
CA GLU A 8 -5.69 4.97 16.77
C GLU A 8 -6.26 5.89 15.68
N ASP A 9 -6.57 7.15 16.02
CA ASP A 9 -7.09 8.13 15.06
C ASP A 9 -6.06 8.49 13.97
N ARG A 10 -4.76 8.49 14.32
CA ARG A 10 -3.68 8.67 13.34
C ARG A 10 -3.52 7.47 12.41
N GLN A 11 -3.63 6.25 12.95
CA GLN A 11 -3.53 5.03 12.16
C GLN A 11 -4.69 4.87 11.18
N ALA A 12 -5.92 5.20 11.60
CA ALA A 12 -7.08 5.22 10.73
C ALA A 12 -6.91 6.21 9.56
N LYS A 13 -6.42 7.42 9.83
CA LYS A 13 -6.13 8.42 8.79
C LYS A 13 -5.07 7.94 7.79
N LEU A 14 -4.02 7.26 8.26
CA LEU A 14 -3.00 6.68 7.40
C LEU A 14 -3.55 5.55 6.53
N PHE A 15 -4.46 4.75 7.08
CA PHE A 15 -5.13 3.68 6.35
C PHE A 15 -6.05 4.24 5.25
N ASP A 16 -6.86 5.23 5.56
CA ASP A 16 -7.72 5.91 4.58
C ASP A 16 -6.89 6.54 3.46
N GLU A 17 -5.76 7.17 3.83
CA GLU A 17 -4.82 7.73 2.87
C GLU A 17 -4.19 6.65 1.98
N ALA A 18 -3.76 5.52 2.55
CA ALA A 18 -3.22 4.38 1.82
C ALA A 18 -4.26 3.82 0.83
N CYS A 19 -5.51 3.60 1.26
CA CYS A 19 -6.61 3.17 0.40
C CYS A 19 -6.84 4.14 -0.76
N ARG A 20 -6.84 5.45 -0.48
CA ARG A 20 -7.01 6.49 -1.51
C ARG A 20 -5.87 6.47 -2.53
N LEU A 21 -4.62 6.34 -2.08
CA LEU A 21 -3.44 6.30 -2.95
C LEU A 21 -3.44 5.04 -3.83
N THR A 22 -3.73 3.88 -3.26
CA THR A 22 -3.88 2.62 -4.00
C THR A 22 -5.00 2.74 -5.04
N GLY A 23 -6.16 3.28 -4.68
CA GLY A 23 -7.26 3.51 -5.62
C GLY A 23 -6.89 4.45 -6.76
N LEU A 24 -6.13 5.51 -6.49
CA LEU A 24 -5.62 6.42 -7.52
C LEU A 24 -4.63 5.74 -8.47
N ALA A 25 -3.72 4.92 -7.94
CA ALA A 25 -2.77 4.15 -8.76
C ALA A 25 -3.50 3.19 -9.71
N TYR A 26 -4.53 2.50 -9.21
CA TYR A 26 -5.39 1.64 -10.03
C TYR A 26 -6.07 2.44 -11.16
N LEU A 27 -6.73 3.54 -10.80
CA LEU A 27 -7.45 4.37 -11.78
C LEU A 27 -6.53 4.92 -12.86
N MET A 28 -5.33 5.36 -12.51
CA MET A 28 -4.36 5.86 -13.49
C MET A 28 -3.97 4.80 -14.53
N GLN A 29 -3.70 3.57 -14.09
CA GLN A 29 -3.38 2.47 -15.00
C GLN A 29 -4.56 2.14 -15.92
N VAL A 30 -5.78 2.05 -15.38
CA VAL A 30 -7.00 1.81 -16.18
C VAL A 30 -7.22 2.94 -17.20
N ILE A 31 -7.01 4.21 -16.82
CA ILE A 31 -7.16 5.36 -17.73
C ILE A 31 -6.16 5.30 -18.88
N HIS A 32 -4.96 4.76 -18.65
CA HIS A 32 -3.96 4.55 -19.70
C HIS A 32 -4.23 3.32 -20.58
N GLY A 33 -5.30 2.55 -20.28
CA GLY A 33 -5.65 1.34 -21.01
C GLY A 33 -4.92 0.09 -20.53
N ASP A 34 -4.18 0.19 -19.43
CA ASP A 34 -3.54 -0.96 -18.80
C ASP A 34 -4.58 -1.80 -18.04
N VAL A 35 -4.28 -3.09 -17.87
CA VAL A 35 -5.02 -3.98 -16.96
C VAL A 35 -4.19 -4.10 -15.69
N PRO A 36 -4.59 -3.46 -14.58
CA PRO A 36 -3.79 -3.49 -13.36
C PRO A 36 -3.72 -4.91 -12.80
N ASP A 37 -2.50 -5.38 -12.56
CA ASP A 37 -2.24 -6.59 -11.80
C ASP A 37 -1.61 -6.24 -10.44
N HIS A 38 -1.46 -7.24 -9.59
CA HIS A 38 -0.93 -7.01 -8.25
C HIS A 38 0.50 -6.44 -8.26
N SER A 39 1.34 -6.90 -9.20
CA SER A 39 2.72 -6.43 -9.34
C SER A 39 2.80 -4.97 -9.81
N SER A 40 1.98 -4.58 -10.79
CA SER A 40 1.88 -3.20 -11.28
C SER A 40 1.31 -2.27 -10.20
N MET A 41 0.38 -2.78 -9.38
CA MET A 41 -0.19 -2.08 -8.24
C MET A 41 0.80 -1.86 -7.09
N ILE A 42 1.82 -2.71 -6.93
CA ILE A 42 2.92 -2.49 -5.98
C ILE A 42 3.99 -1.55 -6.55
N TYR A 43 4.32 -1.74 -7.83
CA TYR A 43 5.42 -1.03 -8.47
C TYR A 43 5.23 0.48 -8.48
N GLU A 44 4.03 0.95 -8.86
CA GLU A 44 3.74 2.40 -8.94
C GLU A 44 3.85 3.12 -7.59
N PRO A 45 3.23 2.64 -6.49
CA PRO A 45 3.44 3.20 -5.15
C PRO A 45 4.90 3.18 -4.69
N LYS A 46 5.66 2.09 -4.94
CA LYS A 46 7.10 2.03 -4.61
C LYS A 46 7.90 3.09 -5.36
N ARG A 47 7.60 3.27 -6.64
CA ARG A 47 8.26 4.27 -7.48
C ARG A 47 7.96 5.69 -6.99
N LEU A 48 6.71 5.98 -6.65
CA LEU A 48 6.28 7.26 -6.07
C LEU A 48 6.93 7.52 -4.71
N GLU A 49 6.99 6.51 -3.85
CA GLU A 49 7.62 6.58 -2.53
C GLU A 49 9.11 6.91 -2.66
N TRP A 50 9.81 6.26 -3.58
CA TRP A 50 11.22 6.51 -3.84
C TRP A 50 11.46 7.93 -4.36
N LEU A 51 10.62 8.44 -5.27
CA LEU A 51 10.73 9.81 -5.78
C LEU A 51 10.56 10.85 -4.66
N ILE A 52 9.58 10.64 -3.77
CA ILE A 52 9.36 11.53 -2.63
C ILE A 52 10.51 11.45 -1.63
N LEU A 53 11.05 10.25 -1.37
CA LEU A 53 12.20 10.08 -0.50
C LEU A 53 13.44 10.81 -1.04
N VAL A 54 13.69 10.72 -2.34
CA VAL A 54 14.81 11.40 -3.00
C VAL A 54 14.65 12.93 -2.94
N ASP A 55 13.44 13.45 -3.14
CA ASP A 55 13.16 14.89 -3.14
C ASP A 55 13.13 15.50 -1.73
N SER A 56 12.42 14.86 -0.80
CA SER A 56 12.17 15.40 0.54
C SER A 56 13.16 14.92 1.60
N GLY A 57 13.93 13.85 1.33
CA GLY A 57 14.75 13.17 2.33
C GLY A 57 13.95 12.36 3.35
N SER A 58 12.64 12.17 3.16
CA SER A 58 11.76 11.47 4.11
C SER A 58 10.73 10.56 3.44
N HIS A 59 10.35 9.49 4.14
CA HIS A 59 9.32 8.57 3.67
C HIS A 59 7.92 9.18 3.80
N HIS A 60 7.06 8.95 2.81
CA HIS A 60 5.64 9.29 2.90
C HIS A 60 4.86 8.18 3.62
N ALA A 61 4.34 8.48 4.82
CA ALA A 61 3.71 7.48 5.69
C ALA A 61 2.54 6.73 5.04
N GLY A 62 1.64 7.45 4.34
CA GLY A 62 0.52 6.82 3.63
C GLY A 62 0.93 5.89 2.47
N LEU A 63 1.98 6.23 1.71
CA LEU A 63 2.50 5.37 0.64
C LEU A 63 3.19 4.14 1.23
N LYS A 64 3.95 4.31 2.30
CA LYS A 64 4.57 3.19 2.99
C LYS A 64 3.53 2.19 3.49
N MET A 65 2.47 2.67 4.13
CA MET A 65 1.35 1.81 4.55
C MET A 65 0.63 1.15 3.35
N ALA A 66 0.46 1.86 2.23
CA ALA A 66 -0.12 1.26 1.02
C ALA A 66 0.73 0.12 0.47
N ILE A 67 2.06 0.31 0.41
CA ILE A 67 3.01 -0.72 -0.01
C ILE A 67 2.95 -1.91 0.94
N ASP A 68 3.01 -1.67 2.26
CA ASP A 68 2.96 -2.72 3.28
C ASP A 68 1.68 -3.57 3.15
N ILE A 69 0.51 -2.94 2.92
CA ILE A 69 -0.77 -3.65 2.72
C ILE A 69 -0.75 -4.52 1.45
N LEU A 70 -0.18 -4.01 0.37
CA LEU A 70 -0.13 -4.72 -0.91
C LEU A 70 0.86 -5.90 -0.87
N GLU A 71 2.02 -5.72 -0.24
CA GLU A 71 3.04 -6.76 -0.05
C GLU A 71 2.57 -7.83 0.93
N TYR A 72 1.94 -7.45 2.05
CA TYR A 72 1.40 -8.40 3.02
C TYR A 72 0.40 -9.38 2.40
N ARG A 73 -0.36 -8.93 1.40
CA ARG A 73 -1.29 -9.79 0.65
C ARG A 73 -0.58 -10.84 -0.20
N GLU A 74 0.59 -10.52 -0.76
CA GLU A 74 1.38 -11.45 -1.57
C GLU A 74 1.87 -12.64 -0.73
N ASP A 75 2.35 -12.35 0.48
CA ASP A 75 2.89 -13.36 1.39
C ASP A 75 1.81 -14.34 1.90
N MET A 76 0.59 -13.86 2.16
CA MET A 76 -0.50 -14.76 2.58
C MET A 76 -1.01 -15.65 1.44
N TRP A 77 -1.06 -15.13 0.22
CA TRP A 77 -1.54 -15.89 -0.95
C TRP A 77 -0.53 -16.95 -1.38
N MET A 78 0.76 -16.68 -1.18
CA MET A 78 1.81 -17.68 -1.31
C MET A 78 1.65 -18.77 -0.24
N GLN A 79 1.36 -18.43 1.02
CA GLN A 79 1.22 -19.43 2.10
C GLN A 79 0.02 -20.36 1.93
N GLU A 80 -1.15 -19.85 1.51
CA GLU A 80 -2.35 -20.68 1.29
C GLU A 80 -2.21 -21.67 0.12
N GLN A 81 -1.31 -21.44 -0.83
CA GLN A 81 -1.05 -22.39 -1.94
C GLN A 81 -0.16 -23.57 -1.55
N PHE A 82 0.51 -23.53 -0.40
CA PHE A 82 1.38 -24.61 0.08
C PHE A 82 0.77 -25.44 1.24
N GLU A 83 -0.42 -25.07 1.73
CA GLU A 83 -1.18 -25.92 2.65
C GLU A 83 -2.04 -26.92 1.85
N ASP A 84 -1.41 -28.02 1.43
CA ASP A 84 -2.11 -29.19 0.88
C ASP A 84 -2.91 -29.86 2.02
N PRO A 85 -4.23 -30.09 1.89
CA PRO A 85 -4.99 -30.81 2.91
C PRO A 85 -4.64 -32.30 2.83
N ALA A 86 -3.91 -32.78 3.83
CA ALA A 86 -3.64 -34.21 4.05
C ALA A 86 -4.89 -35.03 4.37
#